data_AF-A0AAP0H0F6-F1
#
_entry.id   AF-A0AAP0H0F6-F1
#
_cell.length_a   1.000
_cell.length_b   1.000
_cell.length_c   1.000
_cell.angle_alpha   90.00
_cell.angle_beta   90.00
_cell.angle_gamma   90.00
#
_symmetry.space_group_name_H-M   'P 1'
#
loop_
_entity.id
_entity.type
_entity.pdbx_description
1 polymer ?
#
loop_
_entity_poly.entity_id
_entity_poly.type
_entity_poly.pdbx_seq_one_letter_code
_entity_poly.pdbx_strand_id
1 'polypeptide(L)'
;MYDKYSGRSRRFGFVTMKTIDDVNAAIEKLNGTDIGGRKIKVNVTEKPLNGVTSSPLQSEETPFVDSPYKLYVGNLAKTVTSDSLRSFFADKGNVIGAKVSRVPGTSKSSGFGFVSFSSEEEVEAAISSFNDAVLEGQKIRVNKA
;
A
#
# COMPACT_ATOMS: atom_id res chain seq x y z
N MET A 1 13.75 -7.48 3.63
CA MET A 1 12.67 -6.47 3.57
C MET A 1 12.57 -5.79 4.93
N TYR A 2 12.66 -4.46 4.99
CA TYR A 2 12.68 -3.71 6.25
C TYR A 2 11.30 -3.11 6.53
N ASP A 3 10.91 -3.06 7.79
CA ASP A 3 9.80 -2.23 8.22
C ASP A 3 10.25 -0.75 8.21
N LYS A 4 9.61 0.07 7.37
CA LYS A 4 9.97 1.48 7.15
C LYS A 4 9.68 2.37 8.37
N TYR A 5 8.91 1.89 9.35
CA TYR A 5 8.58 2.64 10.57
C TYR A 5 9.37 2.22 11.80
N SER A 6 9.87 0.97 11.87
CA SER A 6 10.62 0.46 13.03
C SER A 6 12.09 0.13 12.73
N GLY A 7 12.50 0.17 11.45
CA GLY A 7 13.81 -0.32 10.99
C GLY A 7 14.01 -1.83 11.21
N ARG A 8 13.02 -2.52 11.78
CA ARG A 8 13.13 -3.91 12.21
C ARG A 8 12.95 -4.81 11.00
N SER A 9 13.81 -5.82 10.87
CA SER A 9 13.71 -6.78 9.77
C SER A 9 12.38 -7.54 9.85
N ARG A 10 11.68 -7.66 8.71
CA ARG A 10 10.43 -8.44 8.60
C ARG A 10 10.64 -9.96 8.68
N ARG A 11 11.84 -10.40 9.08
CA ARG A 11 12.22 -11.81 9.31
C ARG A 11 12.14 -12.73 8.09
N PHE A 12 12.05 -12.16 6.88
CA PHE A 12 12.20 -12.89 5.62
C PHE A 12 12.94 -12.04 4.57
N GLY A 13 13.56 -12.73 3.62
CA GLY A 13 14.28 -12.17 2.48
C GLY A 13 14.38 -13.20 1.35
N PHE A 14 14.58 -12.72 0.14
CA PHE A 14 14.79 -13.56 -1.05
C PHE A 14 16.20 -13.32 -1.55
N VAL A 15 16.88 -14.39 -1.96
CA VAL A 15 18.23 -14.36 -2.52
C VAL A 15 18.18 -15.05 -3.87
N THR A 16 18.57 -14.33 -4.92
CA THR A 16 18.69 -14.90 -6.27
C THR A 16 20.12 -15.36 -6.47
N MET A 17 20.32 -16.67 -6.62
CA MET A 17 21.63 -17.25 -6.95
C MET A 17 21.79 -17.39 -8.46
N LYS A 18 23.04 -17.45 -8.90
CA LYS A 18 23.38 -17.57 -10.33
C LYS A 18 23.06 -18.96 -10.89
N THR A 19 23.15 -19.99 -10.06
CA THR A 19 22.89 -21.38 -10.45
C THR A 19 21.93 -22.05 -9.48
N ILE A 20 21.22 -23.07 -9.95
CA ILE A 20 20.28 -23.87 -9.13
C ILE A 20 21.05 -24.76 -8.16
N ASP A 21 22.24 -25.22 -8.54
CA ASP A 21 23.13 -26.01 -7.68
C ASP A 21 23.52 -25.23 -6.41
N ASP A 22 23.86 -23.94 -6.58
CA ASP A 22 24.13 -23.02 -5.47
C ASP A 22 22.91 -22.84 -4.54
N VAL A 23 21.69 -22.85 -5.09
CA VAL A 23 20.44 -22.74 -4.30
C VAL A 23 20.27 -23.97 -3.41
N ASN A 24 20.45 -25.17 -3.97
CA ASN A 24 20.33 -26.42 -3.21
C ASN A 24 21.38 -26.50 -2.09
N ALA A 25 22.63 -26.18 -2.41
CA ALA A 25 23.71 -26.14 -1.43
C ALA A 25 23.46 -25.11 -0.32
N ALA A 26 22.90 -23.94 -0.65
CA ALA A 26 22.56 -22.92 0.32
C ALA A 26 21.42 -23.35 1.25
N ILE A 27 20.40 -24.05 0.73
CA ILE A 27 19.28 -24.55 1.54
C ILE A 27 19.77 -25.55 2.57
N GLU A 28 20.56 -26.54 2.17
CA GLU A 28 21.06 -27.57 3.09
C GLU A 28 21.94 -26.97 4.19
N LYS A 29 22.77 -25.99 3.84
CA LYS A 29 23.76 -25.42 4.77
C LYS A 29 23.20 -24.31 5.65
N LEU A 30 22.25 -23.51 5.16
CA LEU A 30 21.76 -22.33 5.85
C LEU A 30 20.42 -22.57 6.57
N ASN A 31 19.66 -23.60 6.19
CA ASN A 31 18.42 -23.93 6.87
C ASN A 31 18.70 -24.40 8.31
N GLY A 32 18.19 -23.65 9.29
CA GLY A 32 18.41 -23.90 10.72
C GLY A 32 19.61 -23.18 11.33
N THR A 33 20.35 -22.38 10.56
CA THR A 33 21.47 -21.59 11.10
C THR A 33 20.97 -20.44 11.98
N ASP A 34 21.72 -20.14 13.04
CA ASP A 34 21.39 -19.07 13.99
C ASP A 34 22.04 -17.76 13.57
N ILE A 35 21.24 -16.79 13.11
CA ILE A 35 21.70 -15.44 12.75
C ILE A 35 21.11 -14.45 13.74
N GLY A 36 21.97 -13.78 14.52
CA GLY A 36 21.55 -12.78 15.50
C GLY A 36 20.61 -13.34 16.58
N GLY A 37 20.83 -14.60 17.00
CA GLY A 37 20.00 -15.29 17.99
C GLY A 37 18.66 -15.79 17.46
N ARG A 38 18.51 -15.92 16.14
CA ARG A 38 17.29 -16.45 15.50
C ARG A 38 17.67 -17.47 14.43
N LYS A 39 17.08 -18.66 14.55
CA LYS A 39 17.15 -19.70 13.52
C LYS A 39 16.47 -19.21 12.25
N ILE A 40 17.20 -19.23 11.14
CA ILE A 40 16.65 -18.94 9.82
C ILE A 40 16.16 -20.22 9.14
N LYS A 41 15.13 -20.10 8.30
CA LYS A 41 14.61 -21.19 7.48
C LYS A 41 14.81 -20.84 6.01
N VAL A 42 15.41 -21.73 5.24
CA VAL A 42 15.73 -21.50 3.82
C VAL A 42 15.01 -22.55 2.98
N ASN A 43 14.25 -22.11 1.97
CA ASN A 43 13.46 -22.96 1.07
C ASN A 43 13.65 -22.50 -0.39
N VAL A 44 13.52 -23.41 -1.36
CA VAL A 44 13.44 -23.04 -2.80
C VAL A 44 12.11 -22.33 -3.05
N THR A 45 12.14 -21.27 -3.86
CA THR A 45 10.93 -20.67 -4.45
C THR A 45 11.07 -20.68 -5.97
N GLU A 46 10.09 -21.25 -6.68
CA GLU A 46 10.13 -21.43 -8.13
C GLU A 46 9.77 -20.17 -8.93
N LYS A 47 9.38 -19.08 -8.25
CA LYS A 47 9.08 -17.82 -8.91
C LYS A 47 10.36 -16.99 -9.06
N PRO A 48 10.98 -16.93 -10.26
CA PRO A 48 12.06 -15.99 -10.50
C PRO A 48 11.48 -14.58 -10.41
N LEU A 49 11.85 -13.86 -9.35
CA LEU A 49 11.57 -12.44 -9.22
C LEU A 49 12.54 -11.67 -10.12
N ASN A 50 12.29 -11.68 -11.43
CA ASN A 50 12.77 -10.61 -12.31
C ASN A 50 11.95 -9.36 -11.98
N GLY A 51 12.32 -8.73 -10.87
CA GLY A 51 11.59 -7.63 -10.29
C GLY A 51 11.82 -7.60 -8.79
N VAL A 52 12.63 -6.66 -8.34
CA VAL A 52 12.38 -6.02 -7.05
C VAL A 52 10.95 -5.51 -7.11
N THR A 53 9.98 -6.27 -6.58
CA THR A 53 8.66 -5.80 -6.14
C THR A 53 7.87 -6.94 -5.50
N SER A 54 7.43 -6.67 -4.26
CA SER A 54 6.25 -7.21 -3.57
C SER A 54 6.07 -8.73 -3.43
N SER A 55 6.15 -9.18 -2.18
CA SER A 55 5.57 -10.43 -1.68
C SER A 55 4.07 -10.53 -2.00
N PRO A 56 3.53 -11.72 -2.33
CA PRO A 56 2.09 -11.96 -2.39
C PRO A 56 1.59 -12.22 -0.97
N LEU A 57 0.49 -11.58 -0.59
CA LEU A 57 -0.19 -11.60 0.71
C LEU A 57 0.13 -10.38 1.58
N GLN A 58 -0.79 -9.42 1.46
CA GLN A 58 -1.04 -8.28 2.34
C GLN A 58 -0.31 -6.98 2.06
N SER A 59 -0.48 -6.49 0.83
CA SER A 59 -0.66 -5.07 0.56
C SER A 59 -1.36 -4.91 -0.79
N GLU A 60 -2.68 -4.76 -0.77
CA GLU A 60 -3.39 -3.91 -1.73
C GLU A 60 -2.92 -2.45 -1.48
N GLU A 61 -1.62 -2.23 -1.66
CA GLU A 61 -1.02 -0.92 -1.88
C GLU A 61 -0.42 -1.07 -3.27
N THR A 62 -1.26 -0.81 -4.27
CA THR A 62 -0.80 -0.32 -5.57
C THR A 62 0.40 0.60 -5.31
N PRO A 63 1.51 0.44 -6.05
CA PRO A 63 2.72 1.21 -5.81
C PRO A 63 2.32 2.66 -5.63
N PHE A 64 2.55 3.17 -4.43
CA PHE A 64 2.32 4.56 -4.11
C PHE A 64 3.42 5.30 -4.86
N VAL A 65 3.16 5.53 -6.14
CA VAL A 65 3.94 6.43 -6.96
C VAL A 65 3.79 7.77 -6.25
N ASP A 66 4.92 8.43 -5.99
CA ASP A 66 4.96 9.84 -5.61
C ASP A 66 4.52 10.64 -6.86
N SER A 67 3.29 10.36 -7.31
CA SER A 67 2.68 10.89 -8.51
C SER A 67 1.92 12.13 -8.09
N PRO A 68 1.95 13.19 -8.92
CA PRO A 68 1.07 14.35 -8.73
C PRO A 68 -0.42 13.97 -8.73
N TYR A 69 -0.76 12.74 -9.13
CA TYR A 69 -2.12 12.23 -9.26
C TYR A 69 -2.74 11.70 -7.96
N LYS A 70 -2.28 12.20 -6.81
CA LYS A 70 -2.77 11.79 -5.50
C LYS A 70 -3.52 12.93 -4.82
N LEU A 71 -4.70 12.62 -4.33
CA LEU A 71 -5.57 13.50 -3.58
C LEU A 71 -5.61 13.12 -2.10
N TYR A 72 -5.55 14.15 -1.26
CA TYR A 72 -5.92 14.11 0.14
C TYR A 72 -7.39 14.50 0.29
N VAL A 73 -8.16 13.64 0.96
CA VAL A 73 -9.57 13.89 1.27
C VAL A 73 -9.73 13.94 2.79
N GLY A 74 -10.01 15.11 3.32
CA GLY A 74 -10.22 15.37 4.74
C GLY A 74 -11.68 15.61 5.11
N ASN A 75 -11.97 15.61 6.41
CA ASN A 75 -13.29 15.84 6.99
C ASN A 75 -14.35 14.84 6.50
N LEU A 76 -13.94 13.58 6.34
CA LEU A 76 -14.83 12.47 5.98
C LEU A 76 -15.64 12.02 7.20
N ALA A 77 -16.92 11.70 6.96
CA ALA A 77 -17.75 11.08 7.99
C ALA A 77 -17.21 9.71 8.40
N LYS A 78 -17.44 9.35 9.66
CA LYS A 78 -16.91 8.10 10.23
C LYS A 78 -17.52 6.85 9.62
N THR A 79 -18.69 7.01 9.00
CA THR A 79 -19.43 6.01 8.25
C THR A 79 -18.83 5.75 6.86
N VAL A 80 -18.04 6.69 6.35
CA VAL A 80 -17.45 6.59 5.00
C VAL A 80 -16.41 5.49 4.96
N THR A 81 -16.62 4.57 4.03
CA THR A 81 -15.70 3.48 3.73
C THR A 81 -14.84 3.80 2.51
N SER A 82 -13.76 3.06 2.36
CA SER A 82 -12.89 3.14 1.17
C SER A 82 -13.66 2.88 -0.12
N ASP A 83 -14.63 1.97 -0.11
CA ASP A 83 -15.49 1.68 -1.25
C ASP A 83 -16.41 2.86 -1.61
N SER A 84 -17.10 3.43 -0.62
CA SER A 84 -17.94 4.63 -0.83
C SER A 84 -17.13 5.78 -1.42
N LEU A 85 -15.92 5.98 -0.91
CA LEU A 85 -15.03 7.03 -1.37
C LEU A 85 -14.57 6.74 -2.81
N ARG A 86 -14.16 5.51 -3.12
CA ARG A 86 -13.82 5.10 -4.49
C ARG A 86 -14.96 5.35 -5.46
N SER A 87 -16.18 4.92 -5.13
CA SER A 87 -17.35 5.09 -5.99
C SER A 87 -17.69 6.56 -6.22
N PHE A 88 -17.55 7.41 -5.21
CA PHE A 88 -17.81 8.85 -5.34
C PHE A 88 -16.82 9.55 -6.28
N PHE A 89 -15.54 9.19 -6.17
CA PHE A 89 -14.48 9.77 -7.01
C PHE A 89 -14.42 9.13 -8.41
N ALA A 90 -14.95 7.91 -8.58
CA ALA A 90 -15.07 7.25 -9.88
C ALA A 90 -15.97 7.99 -10.86
N ASP A 91 -16.86 8.87 -10.37
CA ASP A 91 -17.71 9.72 -11.21
C ASP A 91 -16.90 10.76 -12.03
N LYS A 92 -15.74 11.18 -11.51
CA LYS A 92 -14.88 12.17 -12.19
C LYS A 92 -13.78 11.58 -13.04
N GLY A 93 -13.37 10.35 -12.78
CA GLY A 93 -12.22 9.76 -13.47
C GLY A 93 -11.89 8.36 -12.98
N ASN A 94 -10.84 7.81 -13.57
CA ASN A 94 -10.42 6.44 -13.25
C ASN A 94 -9.56 6.40 -11.97
N VAL A 95 -10.18 6.00 -10.87
CA VAL A 95 -9.51 5.84 -9.57
C VAL A 95 -8.66 4.57 -9.57
N ILE A 96 -7.33 4.74 -9.59
CA ILE A 96 -6.34 3.67 -9.41
C ILE A 96 -6.47 3.04 -8.03
N GLY A 97 -6.67 3.87 -6.99
CA GLY A 97 -6.76 3.39 -5.62
C GLY A 97 -7.39 4.40 -4.67
N ALA A 98 -8.11 3.90 -3.67
CA ALA A 98 -8.68 4.71 -2.60
C ALA A 98 -8.39 4.05 -1.24
N LYS A 99 -7.92 4.85 -0.29
CA LYS A 99 -7.57 4.39 1.05
C LYS A 99 -8.08 5.36 2.09
N VAL A 100 -8.93 4.87 2.99
CA VAL A 100 -9.34 5.64 4.18
C VAL A 100 -8.41 5.30 5.34
N SER A 101 -7.81 6.32 5.95
CA SER A 101 -7.01 6.15 7.15
C SER A 101 -7.92 5.97 8.35
N ARG A 102 -7.65 4.93 9.14
CA ARG A 102 -8.36 4.61 10.38
C ARG A 102 -7.38 4.70 11.54
N VAL A 103 -7.87 5.17 12.70
CA VAL A 103 -7.02 5.32 13.88
C VAL A 103 -6.64 3.92 14.40
N PRO A 104 -5.35 3.61 14.59
CA PRO A 104 -4.98 2.32 15.17
C PRO A 104 -5.46 2.23 16.62
N GLY A 105 -6.05 1.10 17.00
CA GLY A 105 -6.55 0.86 18.37
C GLY A 105 -7.99 1.31 18.64
N THR A 106 -8.59 2.12 17.75
CA THR A 106 -10.04 2.35 17.77
C THR A 106 -10.58 2.07 16.37
N SER A 107 -11.61 1.24 16.22
CA SER A 107 -12.24 0.97 14.91
C SER A 107 -12.94 2.20 14.29
N LYS A 108 -12.60 3.40 14.73
CA LYS A 108 -13.11 4.69 14.29
C LYS A 108 -12.28 5.18 13.11
N SER A 109 -12.96 5.62 12.06
CA SER A 109 -12.32 6.30 10.93
C SER A 109 -11.57 7.53 11.42
N SER A 110 -10.38 7.77 10.89
CA SER A 110 -9.58 8.94 11.25
C SER A 110 -10.12 10.23 10.65
N GLY A 111 -11.18 10.12 9.83
CA GLY A 111 -11.84 11.25 9.18
C GLY A 111 -11.07 11.80 7.97
N PHE A 112 -10.10 11.05 7.46
CA PHE A 112 -9.35 11.40 6.25
C PHE A 112 -8.94 10.16 5.47
N GLY A 113 -8.66 10.36 4.19
CA GLY A 113 -8.25 9.33 3.25
C GLY A 113 -7.45 9.91 2.10
N PHE A 114 -7.01 9.02 1.22
CA PHE A 114 -6.25 9.32 0.03
C PHE A 114 -6.86 8.63 -1.18
N VAL A 115 -6.86 9.30 -2.31
CA VAL A 115 -7.31 8.77 -3.60
C VAL A 115 -6.18 8.97 -4.61
N SER A 116 -5.95 7.99 -5.46
CA SER A 116 -5.01 8.08 -6.57
C SER A 116 -5.77 7.87 -7.88
N PHE A 117 -5.54 8.76 -8.83
CA PHE A 117 -6.14 8.77 -10.16
C PHE A 117 -5.13 8.40 -11.25
N SER A 118 -5.64 8.13 -12.44
CA SER A 118 -4.81 7.81 -13.61
C SER A 118 -4.26 9.03 -14.34
N SER A 119 -4.85 10.21 -14.15
CA SER A 119 -4.44 11.45 -14.83
C SER A 119 -4.50 12.66 -13.88
N GLU A 120 -3.66 13.67 -14.13
CA GLU A 120 -3.67 14.95 -13.40
C GLU A 120 -4.95 15.75 -13.65
N GLU A 121 -5.46 15.69 -14.88
CA GLU A 121 -6.66 16.43 -15.26
C GLU A 121 -7.87 15.99 -14.42
N GLU A 122 -7.98 14.67 -14.17
CA GLU A 122 -9.00 14.10 -13.30
C GLU A 122 -8.86 14.57 -11.84
N VAL A 123 -7.62 14.76 -11.39
CA VAL A 123 -7.26 15.15 -10.02
C VAL A 123 -7.67 16.60 -9.78
N GLU A 124 -7.32 17.51 -10.69
CA GLU A 124 -7.70 18.92 -10.60
C GLU A 124 -9.21 19.13 -10.74
N ALA A 125 -9.85 18.38 -11.64
CA ALA A 125 -11.30 18.40 -11.82
C ALA A 125 -12.03 17.88 -10.57
N ALA A 126 -11.52 16.82 -9.95
CA ALA A 126 -12.05 16.27 -8.71
C ALA A 126 -11.88 17.24 -7.53
N ILE A 127 -10.72 17.90 -7.38
CA ILE A 127 -10.52 18.94 -6.37
C ILE A 127 -11.55 20.06 -6.55
N SER A 128 -11.68 20.60 -7.76
CA SER A 128 -12.54 21.75 -8.02
C SER A 128 -14.03 21.42 -7.89
N SER A 129 -14.43 20.18 -8.22
CA SER A 129 -15.83 19.74 -8.16
C SER A 129 -16.26 19.23 -6.78
N PHE A 130 -15.35 18.56 -6.05
CA PHE A 130 -15.69 17.86 -4.81
C PHE A 130 -15.18 18.54 -3.54
N ASN A 131 -14.34 19.57 -3.66
CA ASN A 131 -14.01 20.37 -2.50
C ASN A 131 -15.28 21.06 -1.96
N ASP A 132 -15.53 20.91 -0.67
CA ASP A 132 -16.75 21.32 0.05
C ASP A 132 -18.04 20.57 -0.32
N ALA A 133 -17.93 19.45 -1.06
CA ALA A 133 -19.08 18.58 -1.33
C ALA A 133 -19.61 17.93 -0.04
N VAL A 134 -20.92 17.74 0.06
CA VAL A 134 -21.54 17.08 1.22
C VAL A 134 -21.61 15.58 0.95
N LEU A 135 -20.85 14.80 1.73
CA LEU A 135 -20.85 13.35 1.68
C LEU A 135 -21.26 12.80 3.04
N GLU A 136 -22.36 12.05 3.07
CA GLU A 136 -22.98 11.51 4.29
C GLU A 136 -23.20 12.55 5.40
N GLY A 137 -23.60 13.77 5.02
CA GLY A 137 -23.90 14.86 5.96
C GLY A 137 -22.67 15.63 6.46
N GLN A 138 -21.46 15.31 5.99
CA GLN A 138 -20.26 16.10 6.25
C GLN A 138 -19.68 16.70 4.97
N LYS A 139 -19.23 17.96 5.06
CA LYS A 139 -18.52 18.63 3.97
C LYS A 139 -17.10 18.06 3.86
N ILE A 140 -16.78 17.42 2.76
CA ILE A 140 -15.44 16.87 2.53
C ILE A 140 -14.52 17.96 1.98
N ARG A 141 -13.23 17.87 2.30
CA ARG A 141 -12.22 18.78 1.79
C ARG A 141 -11.22 18.01 0.95
N VAL A 142 -11.08 18.40 -0.32
CA VAL A 142 -10.22 17.68 -1.28
C VAL A 142 -9.06 18.60 -1.65
N ASN A 143 -7.83 18.11 -1.49
CA ASN A 143 -6.60 18.81 -1.87
C ASN A 143 -5.65 17.84 -2.58
N LYS A 144 -4.70 18.37 -3.34
CA LYS A 144 -3.53 17.58 -3.75
C LYS A 144 -2.72 17.15 -2.52
N ALA A 145 -2.23 15.91 -2.53
CA ALA A 145 -1.50 15.31 -1.42
C ALA A 145 -0.03 15.76 -1.33
#